data_AF-A0A3E2H1U9-F1
#
_entry.id   AF-A0A3E2H1U9-F1
#
_cell.length_a   1.000
_cell.length_b   1.000
_cell.length_c   1.000
_cell.angle_alpha   90.00
_cell.angle_beta   90.00
_cell.angle_gamma   90.00
#
_symmetry.space_group_name_H-M   'P 1'
#
loop_
_entity.id
_entity.type
_entity.pdbx_description
1 polymer ?
#
loop_
_entity_poly.entity_id
_entity_poly.type
_entity_poly.pdbx_seq_one_letter_code
_entity_poly.pdbx_strand_id
1 'polypeptide(L)'
;MSQVIFPGADRKRRPPPPTRSIIYYRGFGEDPCFYVAEISPDSSKHFVGSGWLLQAQADLDAASRIRGASTVQKSTVPGGGSFVDIKDPLGYNIRLLYGITFRQKEEQQQEKPKAVIFNSWEDNPRKGKFQRFDSGPSRIHKLGHYGFVVDRSQYESSVAWYLNTFSLASPDILYDQATGKDIMIFMHINKGDEFTDHHLLGHYYLEKKGWTNCWGVGRHLLGSQIFDYWLNPSGNVVEHYSDGDVVNDHTPAP
;
A
#
# COMPACT_ATOMS: atom_id res chain seq x y z
N MET A 1 -26.32 16.45 13.61
CA MET A 1 -24.89 16.76 13.48
C MET A 1 -24.11 15.78 14.31
N SER A 2 -23.10 15.11 13.74
CA SER A 2 -22.25 14.14 14.44
C SER A 2 -20.79 14.50 14.18
N GLN A 3 -20.25 15.43 14.99
CA GLN A 3 -18.82 15.76 14.96
C GLN A 3 -18.04 14.72 15.75
N VAL A 4 -17.07 14.06 15.11
CA VAL A 4 -15.97 13.39 15.83
C VAL A 4 -14.79 14.36 15.85
N ILE A 5 -14.70 15.14 16.93
CA ILE A 5 -13.55 15.99 17.21
C ILE A 5 -12.47 15.09 17.82
N PHE A 6 -11.28 15.04 17.21
CA PHE A 6 -10.08 14.59 17.89
C PHE A 6 -9.57 15.75 18.76
N PRO A 7 -9.61 15.66 20.11
CA PRO A 7 -9.04 16.70 20.96
C PRO A 7 -7.51 16.69 20.85
N GLY A 8 -6.88 17.83 21.15
CA GLY A 8 -5.43 17.94 21.23
C GLY A 8 -4.83 17.00 22.29
N ALA A 9 -3.55 16.66 22.12
CA ALA A 9 -2.86 15.69 22.98
C ALA A 9 -2.56 16.25 24.38
N ASP A 10 -3.53 16.20 25.29
CA ASP A 10 -3.24 16.29 26.73
C ASP A 10 -2.42 15.05 27.14
N ARG A 11 -1.30 15.30 27.82
CA ARG A 11 -0.31 14.27 28.18
C ARG A 11 -0.59 13.61 29.54
N LYS A 12 -1.68 13.94 30.24
CA LYS A 12 -1.94 13.44 31.60
C LYS A 12 -3.13 12.46 31.66
N ARG A 13 -2.83 11.24 32.12
CA ARG A 13 -3.74 10.08 32.33
C ARG A 13 -4.32 9.46 31.04
N ARG A 14 -3.51 8.61 30.38
CA ARG A 14 -4.08 7.53 29.55
C ARG A 14 -4.81 6.52 30.45
N PRO A 15 -6.01 6.03 30.07
CA PRO A 15 -6.57 4.83 30.68
C PRO A 15 -5.69 3.60 30.34
N PRO A 16 -5.85 2.47 31.06
CA PRO A 16 -5.15 1.22 30.68
C PRO A 16 -5.50 0.82 29.24
N PRO A 17 -4.56 0.26 28.47
CA PRO A 17 -4.80 -0.11 27.08
C PRO A 17 -5.85 -1.22 26.98
N PRO A 18 -6.79 -1.16 26.02
CA PRO A 18 -7.75 -2.23 25.80
C PRO A 18 -7.05 -3.50 25.30
N THR A 19 -7.64 -4.66 25.60
CA THR A 19 -7.16 -5.97 25.13
C THR A 19 -7.19 -6.04 23.60
N ARG A 20 -6.02 -5.96 22.96
CA ARG A 20 -5.78 -6.06 21.50
C ARG A 20 -6.86 -5.42 20.63
N SER A 21 -6.91 -4.09 20.61
CA SER A 21 -7.68 -3.37 19.57
C SER A 21 -6.95 -3.43 18.23
N ILE A 22 -7.50 -4.18 17.28
CA ILE A 22 -7.14 -4.12 15.85
C ILE A 22 -7.94 -2.99 15.20
N ILE A 23 -7.29 -2.18 14.36
CA ILE A 23 -7.92 -1.09 13.60
C ILE A 23 -7.72 -1.34 12.11
N TYR A 24 -8.84 -1.41 11.38
CA TYR A 24 -8.87 -1.60 9.93
C TYR A 24 -9.06 -0.25 9.23
N TYR A 25 -8.20 0.05 8.25
CA TYR A 25 -8.24 1.27 7.44
C TYR A 25 -8.51 0.92 5.97
N ARG A 26 -9.24 1.82 5.30
CA ARG A 26 -9.58 1.75 3.87
C ARG A 26 -9.56 3.14 3.24
N GLY A 27 -9.65 3.17 1.92
CA GLY A 27 -9.85 4.37 1.11
C GLY A 27 -11.27 4.51 0.61
N PHE A 28 -11.49 5.39 -0.37
CA PHE A 28 -12.78 5.55 -1.05
C PHE A 28 -13.02 4.53 -2.19
N GLY A 29 -12.02 3.75 -2.57
CA GLY A 29 -12.11 2.71 -3.59
C GLY A 29 -12.86 1.45 -3.14
N GLU A 30 -12.74 0.38 -3.92
CA GLU A 30 -13.48 -0.87 -3.73
C GLU A 30 -12.99 -1.75 -2.57
N ASP A 31 -11.74 -1.58 -2.15
CA ASP A 31 -11.13 -2.31 -1.03
C ASP A 31 -11.89 -2.08 0.30
N PRO A 32 -12.39 -3.13 0.97
CA PRO A 32 -13.03 -2.99 2.27
C PRO A 32 -12.02 -2.70 3.40
N CYS A 33 -10.76 -3.12 3.23
CA CYS A 33 -9.61 -2.76 4.05
C CYS A 33 -8.32 -2.99 3.26
N PHE A 34 -7.32 -2.11 3.42
CA PHE A 34 -5.98 -2.30 2.85
C PHE A 34 -4.82 -2.03 3.82
N TYR A 35 -5.08 -1.52 5.02
CA TYR A 35 -4.06 -1.30 6.04
C TYR A 35 -4.62 -1.65 7.42
N VAL A 36 -3.87 -2.48 8.16
CA VAL A 36 -4.27 -3.00 9.47
C VAL A 36 -3.25 -2.51 10.49
N ALA A 37 -3.73 -1.91 11.59
CA ALA A 37 -2.89 -1.50 12.71
C ALA A 37 -3.29 -2.27 13.97
N GLU A 38 -2.30 -2.83 14.66
CA GLU A 38 -2.47 -3.51 15.94
C GLU A 38 -1.63 -2.82 17.02
N ILE A 39 -2.01 -2.98 18.29
CA ILE A 39 -1.16 -2.59 19.41
C ILE A 39 0.05 -3.54 19.45
N SER A 40 1.26 -2.98 19.38
CA SER A 40 2.52 -3.74 19.50
C SER A 40 2.56 -4.55 20.80
N PRO A 41 3.14 -5.77 20.81
CA PRO A 41 3.38 -6.52 22.04
C PRO A 41 4.40 -5.86 22.98
N ASP A 42 5.19 -4.90 22.48
CA ASP A 42 6.25 -4.22 23.22
C ASP A 42 6.32 -2.71 22.88
N SER A 43 7.40 -2.03 23.26
CA SER A 43 7.64 -0.61 22.99
C SER A 43 8.12 -0.29 21.57
N SER A 44 8.41 -1.31 20.77
CA SER A 44 8.97 -1.21 19.42
C SER A 44 7.88 -1.29 18.35
N LYS A 45 8.26 -1.02 17.10
CA LYS A 45 7.43 -1.19 15.91
C LYS A 45 7.77 -2.52 15.25
N HIS A 46 6.75 -3.27 14.87
CA HIS A 46 6.89 -4.53 14.15
C HIS A 46 6.08 -4.49 12.86
N PHE A 47 6.68 -4.93 11.75
CA PHE A 47 5.94 -5.29 10.55
C PHE A 47 5.44 -6.72 10.73
N VAL A 48 4.13 -6.90 10.87
CA VAL A 48 3.51 -8.23 11.09
C VAL A 48 3.56 -9.06 9.80
N GLY A 49 3.39 -8.40 8.66
CA GLY A 49 3.24 -9.05 7.36
C GLY A 49 2.35 -8.26 6.41
N SER A 50 2.07 -8.84 5.24
CA SER A 50 1.23 -8.28 4.19
C SER A 50 0.01 -9.15 3.89
N GLY A 51 -1.01 -8.56 3.27
CA GLY A 51 -2.19 -9.26 2.76
C GLY A 51 -2.26 -9.16 1.24
N TRP A 52 -2.47 -10.29 0.56
CA TRP A 52 -2.59 -10.39 -0.89
C TRP A 52 -3.93 -11.05 -1.26
N LEU A 53 -4.54 -10.59 -2.36
CA LEU A 53 -5.81 -11.12 -2.85
C LEU A 53 -5.56 -12.14 -3.96
N LEU A 54 -6.09 -13.34 -3.77
CA LEU A 54 -6.09 -14.44 -4.74
C LEU A 54 -7.30 -14.33 -5.67
N GLN A 55 -7.15 -14.74 -6.93
CA GLN A 55 -8.23 -14.64 -7.93
C GLN A 55 -9.16 -15.86 -7.92
N ALA A 56 -8.64 -17.04 -7.59
CA ALA A 56 -9.41 -18.29 -7.57
C ALA A 56 -9.29 -19.05 -6.23
N GLN A 57 -10.33 -19.83 -5.90
CA GLN A 57 -10.31 -20.79 -4.79
C GLN A 57 -9.15 -21.80 -4.93
N ALA A 58 -8.84 -22.21 -6.16
CA ALA A 58 -7.74 -23.13 -6.46
C ALA A 58 -6.37 -22.58 -6.02
N ASP A 59 -6.19 -21.26 -6.04
CA ASP A 59 -4.97 -20.59 -5.57
C ASP A 59 -4.86 -20.68 -4.05
N LEU A 60 -5.99 -20.55 -3.33
CA LEU A 60 -6.03 -20.70 -1.87
C LEU A 60 -5.76 -22.15 -1.46
N ASP A 61 -6.32 -23.10 -2.22
CA ASP A 61 -6.07 -24.52 -2.03
C ASP A 61 -4.59 -24.84 -2.31
N ALA A 62 -3.97 -24.21 -3.33
CA ALA A 62 -2.54 -24.34 -3.62
C ALA A 62 -1.66 -23.71 -2.54
N ALA A 63 -1.99 -22.51 -2.06
CA ALA A 63 -1.33 -21.85 -0.94
C ALA A 63 -1.33 -22.72 0.32
N SER A 64 -2.46 -23.39 0.62
CA SER A 64 -2.56 -24.30 1.78
C SER A 64 -1.63 -25.53 1.71
N ARG A 65 -1.04 -25.81 0.53
CA ARG A 65 -0.07 -26.89 0.31
C ARG A 65 1.39 -26.44 0.33
N ILE A 66 1.66 -25.13 0.46
CA ILE A 66 3.02 -24.60 0.63
C ILE A 66 3.59 -25.09 1.97
N ARG A 67 4.87 -25.51 1.99
CA ARG A 67 5.51 -26.04 3.19
C ARG A 67 5.56 -24.97 4.29
N GLY A 68 4.85 -25.22 5.39
CA GLY A 68 4.77 -24.29 6.53
C GLY A 68 3.59 -23.30 6.44
N ALA A 69 2.71 -23.44 5.45
CA ALA A 69 1.43 -22.76 5.41
C ALA A 69 0.54 -23.12 6.61
N SER A 70 -0.33 -22.19 7.02
CA SER A 70 -1.44 -22.48 7.93
C SER A 70 -2.51 -23.34 7.24
N THR A 71 -3.39 -23.95 8.02
CA THR A 71 -4.67 -24.41 7.49
C THR A 71 -5.49 -23.22 6.97
N VAL A 72 -6.43 -23.48 6.06
CA VAL A 72 -7.40 -22.47 5.60
C VAL A 72 -8.27 -22.03 6.77
N GLN A 73 -8.36 -20.71 7.00
CA GLN A 73 -9.14 -20.10 8.09
C GLN A 73 -10.12 -19.05 7.55
N LYS A 74 -11.19 -18.77 8.31
CA LYS A 74 -12.12 -17.68 7.98
C LYS A 74 -11.53 -16.33 8.39
N SER A 75 -11.58 -15.37 7.48
CA SER A 75 -11.07 -14.01 7.70
C SER A 75 -12.03 -13.19 8.58
N THR A 76 -11.46 -12.39 9.48
CA THR A 76 -12.15 -11.37 10.29
C THR A 76 -11.91 -9.94 9.78
N VAL A 77 -11.17 -9.79 8.68
CA VAL A 77 -10.97 -8.51 7.98
C VAL A 77 -12.33 -8.05 7.39
N PRO A 78 -12.62 -6.74 7.33
CA PRO A 78 -13.79 -6.23 6.61
C PRO A 78 -13.91 -6.82 5.21
N GLY A 79 -15.13 -7.20 4.81
CA GLY A 79 -15.40 -7.97 3.58
C GLY A 79 -15.32 -9.50 3.76
N GLY A 80 -14.71 -10.00 4.84
CA GLY A 80 -14.68 -11.43 5.18
C GLY A 80 -13.74 -12.25 4.29
N GLY A 81 -14.26 -13.35 3.74
CA GLY A 81 -13.50 -14.34 2.96
C GLY A 81 -12.80 -15.42 3.80
N SER A 82 -11.92 -16.16 3.15
CA SER A 82 -11.04 -17.18 3.74
C SER A 82 -9.57 -16.83 3.46
N PHE A 83 -8.64 -17.30 4.29
CA PHE A 83 -7.22 -17.04 4.11
C PHE A 83 -6.31 -18.22 4.49
N VAL A 84 -5.07 -18.16 4.01
CA VAL A 84 -3.92 -18.96 4.45
C VAL A 84 -2.78 -18.01 4.78
N ASP A 85 -2.12 -18.18 5.92
CA ASP A 85 -0.86 -17.50 6.22
C ASP A 85 0.32 -18.38 5.81
N ILE A 86 1.26 -17.83 5.05
CA ILE A 86 2.57 -18.43 4.78
C ILE A 86 3.69 -17.53 5.34
N LYS A 87 4.94 -18.02 5.32
CA LYS A 87 6.12 -17.26 5.73
C LYS A 87 7.03 -16.97 4.53
N ASP A 88 7.52 -15.75 4.44
CA ASP A 88 8.61 -15.37 3.53
C ASP A 88 10.00 -15.73 4.12
N PRO A 89 11.11 -15.58 3.36
CA PRO A 89 12.46 -15.93 3.84
C PRO A 89 12.98 -15.09 5.01
N LEU A 90 12.31 -13.98 5.34
CA LEU A 90 12.63 -13.10 6.48
C LEU A 90 11.77 -13.42 7.71
N GLY A 91 10.77 -14.29 7.55
CA GLY A 91 9.87 -14.70 8.61
C GLY A 91 8.65 -13.79 8.79
N TYR A 92 8.37 -12.88 7.86
CA TYR A 92 7.12 -12.11 7.85
C TYR A 92 5.92 -12.98 7.44
N ASN A 93 4.72 -12.68 7.91
CA ASN A 93 3.51 -13.33 7.39
C ASN A 93 3.18 -12.78 6.00
N ILE A 94 2.91 -13.67 5.04
CA ILE A 94 2.18 -13.31 3.82
C ILE A 94 0.81 -13.98 3.92
N ARG A 95 -0.22 -13.17 4.14
CA ARG A 95 -1.61 -13.63 4.22
C ARG A 95 -2.23 -13.62 2.84
N LEU A 96 -2.61 -14.79 2.36
CA LEU A 96 -3.22 -14.99 1.05
C LEU A 96 -4.73 -15.17 1.24
N LEU A 97 -5.54 -14.19 0.81
CA LEU A 97 -6.99 -14.16 1.04
C LEU A 97 -7.77 -14.41 -0.26
N TYR A 98 -8.90 -15.09 -0.14
CA TYR A 98 -9.86 -15.33 -1.23
C TYR A 98 -11.30 -15.10 -0.77
N GLY A 99 -12.18 -14.71 -1.69
CA GLY A 99 -13.62 -14.56 -1.43
C GLY A 99 -13.99 -13.38 -0.54
N ILE A 100 -13.20 -12.29 -0.54
CA ILE A 100 -13.55 -11.04 0.15
C ILE A 100 -14.66 -10.32 -0.62
N THR A 101 -15.67 -9.84 0.09
CA THR A 101 -16.71 -8.96 -0.46
C THR A 101 -16.19 -7.51 -0.58
N PHE A 102 -16.01 -7.04 -1.82
CA PHE A 102 -15.68 -5.66 -2.14
C PHE A 102 -16.85 -4.68 -1.90
N ARG A 103 -16.54 -3.39 -1.79
CA ARG A 103 -17.52 -2.32 -1.55
C ARG A 103 -18.35 -2.00 -2.79
N GLN A 104 -19.63 -1.71 -2.60
CA GLN A 104 -20.54 -1.38 -3.70
C GLN A 104 -20.20 -0.02 -4.33
N LYS A 105 -20.41 0.12 -5.64
CA LYS A 105 -20.00 1.30 -6.42
C LYS A 105 -20.64 2.59 -5.90
N GLU A 106 -21.85 2.49 -5.36
CA GLU A 106 -22.65 3.58 -4.81
C GLU A 106 -21.98 4.17 -3.55
N GLU A 107 -21.35 3.34 -2.72
CA GLU A 107 -20.56 3.81 -1.58
C GLU A 107 -19.29 4.53 -2.05
N GLN A 108 -18.63 3.99 -3.08
CA GLN A 108 -17.40 4.55 -3.64
C GLN A 108 -17.67 5.94 -4.23
N GLN A 109 -18.74 6.13 -5.01
CA GLN A 109 -19.08 7.44 -5.59
C GLN A 109 -19.45 8.49 -4.53
N GLN A 110 -20.08 8.10 -3.41
CA GLN A 110 -20.39 9.03 -2.31
C GLN A 110 -19.13 9.58 -1.62
N GLU A 111 -18.03 8.83 -1.64
CA GLU A 111 -16.77 9.22 -1.02
C GLU A 111 -15.72 9.75 -2.02
N LYS A 112 -15.95 9.60 -3.32
CA LYS A 112 -15.00 9.96 -4.39
C LYS A 112 -14.71 11.47 -4.42
N PRO A 113 -13.44 11.90 -4.46
CA PRO A 113 -13.10 13.31 -4.65
C PRO A 113 -13.47 13.81 -6.06
N LYS A 114 -13.66 15.12 -6.19
CA LYS A 114 -13.80 15.81 -7.48
C LYS A 114 -12.55 15.53 -8.34
N ALA A 115 -12.75 15.18 -9.62
CA ALA A 115 -11.65 14.90 -10.53
C ALA A 115 -10.73 16.13 -10.71
N VAL A 116 -9.42 15.88 -10.78
CA VAL A 116 -8.39 16.92 -10.94
C VAL A 116 -8.13 17.13 -12.42
N ILE A 117 -8.50 18.30 -12.94
CA ILE A 117 -8.15 18.75 -14.29
C ILE A 117 -6.82 19.51 -14.19
N PHE A 118 -5.83 19.11 -14.96
CA PHE A 118 -4.57 19.82 -15.09
C PHE A 118 -4.63 20.86 -16.23
N ASN A 119 -3.72 21.83 -16.22
CA ASN A 119 -3.34 22.57 -17.41
C ASN A 119 -1.89 22.19 -17.70
N SER A 120 -1.51 22.04 -18.97
CA SER A 120 -0.13 21.98 -19.42
C SER A 120 0.33 23.34 -19.98
N TRP A 121 1.50 23.38 -20.61
CA TRP A 121 1.96 24.52 -21.40
C TRP A 121 1.20 24.65 -22.75
N GLU A 122 0.67 23.54 -23.27
CA GLU A 122 -0.09 23.48 -24.53
C GLU A 122 -1.60 23.64 -24.35
N ASP A 123 -2.22 22.93 -23.40
CA ASP A 123 -3.66 23.05 -23.11
C ASP A 123 -3.94 23.64 -21.73
N ASN A 124 -4.88 24.59 -21.71
CA ASN A 124 -5.36 25.26 -20.51
C ASN A 124 -6.90 25.14 -20.48
N PRO A 125 -7.46 23.95 -20.17
CA PRO A 125 -8.89 23.69 -20.30
C PRO A 125 -9.74 24.35 -19.21
N ARG A 126 -9.13 24.75 -18.08
CA ARG A 126 -9.82 25.39 -16.92
C ARG A 126 -10.20 26.86 -17.14
N LYS A 127 -10.66 27.21 -18.34
CA LYS A 127 -11.08 28.58 -18.72
C LYS A 127 -12.30 28.98 -17.88
N GLY A 128 -12.15 30.01 -17.04
CA GLY A 128 -13.19 30.50 -16.13
C GLY A 128 -13.59 29.55 -14.99
N LYS A 129 -12.89 28.42 -14.80
CA LYS A 129 -13.24 27.38 -13.81
C LYS A 129 -12.15 27.23 -12.74
N PHE A 130 -12.44 27.63 -11.51
CA PHE A 130 -11.51 27.47 -10.40
C PHE A 130 -11.53 26.04 -9.86
N GLN A 131 -10.37 25.38 -9.89
CA GLN A 131 -10.14 24.15 -9.13
C GLN A 131 -9.68 24.53 -7.72
N ARG A 132 -10.48 24.12 -6.72
CA ARG A 132 -10.24 24.35 -5.29
C ARG A 132 -10.54 23.06 -4.54
N PHE A 133 -9.67 22.70 -3.61
CA PHE A 133 -9.79 21.50 -2.80
C PHE A 133 -10.47 21.82 -1.47
N ASP A 134 -11.27 20.88 -0.97
CA ASP A 134 -11.90 20.98 0.34
C ASP A 134 -10.82 20.77 1.42
N SER A 135 -10.79 21.61 2.46
CA SER A 135 -9.72 21.58 3.47
C SER A 135 -9.84 20.39 4.43
N GLY A 136 -9.16 19.29 4.12
CA GLY A 136 -9.07 18.09 4.95
C GLY A 136 -7.96 17.14 4.50
N PRO A 137 -7.87 15.93 5.09
CA PRO A 137 -6.95 14.89 4.63
C PRO A 137 -7.17 14.57 3.15
N SER A 138 -6.09 14.24 2.44
CA SER A 138 -6.20 13.60 1.13
C SER A 138 -7.06 12.35 1.20
N ARG A 139 -7.94 12.19 0.21
CA ARG A 139 -8.75 10.97 0.09
C ARG A 139 -7.91 9.89 -0.59
N ILE A 140 -7.48 8.90 0.19
CA ILE A 140 -6.77 7.72 -0.31
C ILE A 140 -7.78 6.84 -1.06
N HIS A 141 -7.45 6.37 -2.27
CA HIS A 141 -8.30 5.48 -3.08
C HIS A 141 -8.17 4.01 -2.65
N LYS A 142 -6.97 3.44 -2.83
CA LYS A 142 -6.58 2.04 -2.61
C LYS A 142 -5.14 1.98 -2.05
N LEU A 143 -4.62 0.80 -1.74
CA LEU A 143 -3.17 0.64 -1.54
C LEU A 143 -2.46 0.52 -2.90
N GLY A 144 -1.26 1.10 -3.03
CA GLY A 144 -0.43 0.98 -4.24
C GLY A 144 0.56 -0.17 -4.18
N HIS A 145 1.27 -0.30 -3.06
CA HIS A 145 2.30 -1.31 -2.80
C HIS A 145 2.54 -1.44 -1.29
N TYR A 146 3.47 -2.31 -0.91
CA TYR A 146 4.30 -2.13 0.27
C TYR A 146 5.76 -2.46 -0.10
N GLY A 147 6.71 -1.80 0.54
CA GLY A 147 8.15 -2.09 0.41
C GLY A 147 8.78 -2.34 1.77
N PHE A 148 9.83 -3.15 1.81
CA PHE A 148 10.59 -3.45 3.03
C PHE A 148 12.08 -3.60 2.70
N VAL A 149 12.94 -3.28 3.66
CA VAL A 149 14.39 -3.42 3.53
C VAL A 149 14.78 -4.85 3.87
N VAL A 150 15.66 -5.44 3.06
CA VAL A 150 16.23 -6.78 3.25
C VAL A 150 17.72 -6.67 3.53
N ASP A 151 18.30 -7.60 4.29
CA ASP A 151 19.77 -7.65 4.42
C ASP A 151 20.42 -8.04 3.09
N ARG A 152 21.62 -7.50 2.81
CA ARG A 152 22.31 -7.74 1.53
C ARG A 152 22.68 -9.21 1.31
N SER A 153 22.84 -10.00 2.37
CA SER A 153 23.04 -11.46 2.29
C SER A 153 21.76 -12.25 2.00
N GLN A 154 20.59 -11.62 2.15
CA GLN A 154 19.27 -12.23 1.93
C GLN A 154 18.53 -11.67 0.69
N TYR A 155 19.09 -10.67 0.00
CA TYR A 155 18.45 -10.03 -1.15
C TYR A 155 18.13 -11.04 -2.26
N GLU A 156 19.14 -11.71 -2.80
CA GLU A 156 19.02 -12.62 -3.96
C GLU A 156 18.06 -13.79 -3.67
N SER A 157 18.10 -14.35 -2.45
CA SER A 157 17.22 -15.43 -2.02
C SER A 157 15.79 -14.98 -1.70
N SER A 158 15.61 -13.73 -1.24
CA SER A 158 14.28 -13.13 -1.09
C SER A 158 13.63 -12.88 -2.45
N VAL A 159 14.34 -12.21 -3.37
CA VAL A 159 13.88 -11.93 -4.73
C VAL A 159 13.51 -13.23 -5.46
N ALA A 160 14.40 -14.24 -5.43
CA ALA A 160 14.11 -15.55 -6.00
C ALA A 160 12.89 -16.22 -5.35
N TRP A 161 12.68 -16.12 -4.03
CA TRP A 161 11.50 -16.70 -3.40
C TRP A 161 10.20 -16.01 -3.83
N TYR A 162 10.15 -14.68 -3.85
CA TYR A 162 8.95 -13.94 -4.25
C TYR A 162 8.57 -14.23 -5.72
N LEU A 163 9.55 -14.23 -6.64
CA LEU A 163 9.33 -14.54 -8.06
C LEU A 163 8.98 -16.03 -8.34
N ASN A 164 9.38 -16.97 -7.49
CA ASN A 164 9.01 -18.40 -7.64
C ASN A 164 7.74 -18.78 -6.87
N THR A 165 7.27 -17.97 -5.91
CA THR A 165 6.09 -18.27 -5.09
C THR A 165 4.83 -17.58 -5.61
N PHE A 166 4.97 -16.44 -6.30
CA PHE A 166 3.87 -15.64 -6.80
C PHE A 166 4.03 -15.33 -8.30
N SER A 167 2.93 -15.03 -8.97
CA SER A 167 2.91 -14.46 -10.33
C SER A 167 3.39 -13.01 -10.31
N LEU A 168 4.67 -12.80 -10.00
CA LEU A 168 5.34 -11.51 -9.98
C LEU A 168 6.33 -11.42 -11.14
N ALA A 169 6.33 -10.27 -11.81
CA ALA A 169 7.34 -9.90 -12.81
C ALA A 169 8.25 -8.80 -12.26
N SER A 170 9.42 -8.67 -12.86
CA SER A 170 10.49 -7.75 -12.49
C SER A 170 10.64 -6.64 -13.56
N PRO A 171 9.82 -5.57 -13.52
CA PRO A 171 9.93 -4.45 -14.46
C PRO A 171 11.20 -3.62 -14.29
N ASP A 172 11.64 -3.38 -13.04
CA ASP A 172 12.54 -2.27 -12.74
C ASP A 172 13.49 -2.59 -11.58
N ILE A 173 14.80 -2.36 -11.79
CA ILE A 173 15.90 -2.76 -10.91
C ILE A 173 16.93 -1.62 -10.80
N LEU A 174 17.24 -1.22 -9.56
CA LEU A 174 18.35 -0.30 -9.28
C LEU A 174 19.66 -1.09 -9.15
N TYR A 175 20.51 -1.01 -10.17
CA TYR A 175 21.79 -1.72 -10.23
C TYR A 175 22.99 -0.84 -9.81
N ASP A 176 23.82 -1.35 -8.90
CA ASP A 176 25.10 -0.73 -8.51
C ASP A 176 26.22 -1.10 -9.49
N GLN A 177 26.55 -0.18 -10.39
CA GLN A 177 27.67 -0.36 -11.34
C GLN A 177 29.04 -0.47 -10.65
N ALA A 178 29.22 0.01 -9.41
CA ALA A 178 30.49 -0.03 -8.70
C ALA A 178 30.70 -1.33 -7.91
N THR A 179 29.63 -1.98 -7.42
CA THR A 179 29.73 -3.31 -6.76
C THR A 179 29.19 -4.48 -7.58
N GLY A 180 28.66 -4.23 -8.78
CA GLY A 180 28.21 -5.25 -9.73
C GLY A 180 26.98 -6.03 -9.27
N LYS A 181 26.08 -5.37 -8.53
CA LYS A 181 24.94 -6.00 -7.85
C LYS A 181 23.72 -5.09 -7.80
N ASP A 182 22.54 -5.70 -7.84
CA ASP A 182 21.29 -5.04 -7.55
C ASP A 182 21.26 -4.48 -6.11
N ILE A 183 20.54 -3.37 -5.93
CA ILE A 183 20.29 -2.71 -4.64
C ILE A 183 18.80 -2.81 -4.27
N MET A 184 17.92 -2.66 -5.27
CA MET A 184 16.48 -2.55 -5.12
C MET A 184 15.79 -3.07 -6.39
N ILE A 185 14.61 -3.65 -6.22
CA ILE A 185 13.75 -4.15 -7.28
C ILE A 185 12.31 -3.72 -6.97
N PHE A 186 11.61 -3.18 -7.96
CA PHE A 186 10.16 -3.07 -7.92
C PHE A 186 9.56 -4.23 -8.71
N MET A 187 8.56 -4.89 -8.14
CA MET A 187 7.84 -6.00 -8.76
C MET A 187 6.39 -5.61 -9.02
N HIS A 188 5.82 -6.06 -10.14
CA HIS A 188 4.37 -5.97 -10.39
C HIS A 188 3.75 -7.37 -10.51
N ILE A 189 2.44 -7.47 -10.30
CA ILE A 189 1.71 -8.73 -10.52
C ILE A 189 1.63 -8.96 -12.02
N ASN A 190 2.23 -10.05 -12.49
CA ASN A 190 2.12 -10.48 -13.89
C ASN A 190 0.64 -10.75 -14.20
N LYS A 191 0.15 -10.11 -15.27
CA LYS A 191 -1.20 -10.33 -15.82
C LYS A 191 -1.17 -10.46 -17.35
N GLY A 192 0.00 -10.75 -17.93
CA GLY A 192 0.19 -10.66 -19.38
C GLY A 192 -0.06 -9.24 -19.90
N ASP A 193 -1.05 -9.12 -20.77
CA ASP A 193 -1.38 -7.88 -21.49
C ASP A 193 -2.04 -6.80 -20.60
N GLU A 194 -2.63 -7.17 -19.45
CA GLU A 194 -3.34 -6.24 -18.56
C GLU A 194 -2.37 -5.32 -17.79
N PHE A 195 -2.57 -4.01 -17.98
CA PHE A 195 -1.85 -2.94 -17.30
C PHE A 195 -2.13 -2.85 -15.77
N THR A 196 -1.12 -2.47 -14.98
CA THR A 196 -1.23 -2.25 -13.51
C THR A 196 -0.69 -0.89 -13.03
N ASP A 197 -1.35 -0.28 -12.03
CA ASP A 197 -1.03 1.06 -11.50
C ASP A 197 0.20 1.12 -10.57
N HIS A 198 1.01 2.17 -10.72
CA HIS A 198 2.19 2.46 -9.89
C HIS A 198 1.98 3.65 -8.92
N HIS A 199 1.13 3.46 -7.88
CA HIS A 199 1.00 4.26 -6.56
C HIS A 199 -0.77 6.66 -5.99
N LEU A 200 -0.93 7.40 -4.79
CA LEU A 200 -1.94 8.43 -4.39
C LEU A 200 -1.40 9.56 -3.46
N LEU A 201 -1.57 10.86 -3.82
CA LEU A 201 -0.90 12.05 -3.24
C LEU A 201 -1.43 12.59 -1.89
N GLY A 202 -0.59 13.29 -1.09
CA GLY A 202 -1.10 14.01 0.11
C GLY A 202 -0.31 15.12 0.83
N HIS A 203 0.84 15.59 0.34
CA HIS A 203 1.80 16.48 1.04
C HIS A 203 1.23 17.62 1.92
N TYR A 204 0.72 18.70 1.31
CA TYR A 204 0.50 19.98 2.00
C TYR A 204 -0.50 19.95 3.17
N TYR A 205 -1.40 18.97 3.22
CA TYR A 205 -2.28 18.82 4.38
C TYR A 205 -1.52 18.29 5.61
N LEU A 206 -0.58 17.36 5.42
CA LEU A 206 0.16 16.76 6.51
C LEU A 206 1.18 17.73 7.10
N GLU A 207 1.85 18.53 6.26
CA GLU A 207 2.74 19.61 6.69
C GLU A 207 2.02 20.58 7.64
N LYS A 208 0.87 21.13 7.21
CA LYS A 208 0.05 22.07 7.99
C LYS A 208 -0.50 21.47 9.29
N LYS A 209 -0.51 20.14 9.43
CA LYS A 209 -0.95 19.44 10.65
C LYS A 209 0.20 19.03 11.57
N GLY A 210 1.46 19.33 11.21
CA GLY A 210 2.63 19.01 12.03
C GLY A 210 2.97 17.53 12.06
N TRP A 211 2.61 16.78 11.03
CA TRP A 211 3.17 15.44 10.83
C TRP A 211 4.64 15.55 10.41
N THR A 212 5.42 14.50 10.61
CA THR A 212 6.83 14.48 10.20
C THR A 212 6.95 13.99 8.77
N ASN A 213 7.40 14.86 7.85
CA ASN A 213 7.80 14.44 6.51
C ASN A 213 9.12 13.66 6.60
N CYS A 214 9.25 12.56 5.85
CA CYS A 214 10.49 11.79 5.74
C CYS A 214 11.35 12.30 4.58
N TRP A 215 10.69 12.54 3.45
CA TRP A 215 11.27 12.91 2.17
C TRP A 215 10.14 13.64 1.41
N GLY A 216 10.41 14.89 1.01
CA GLY A 216 9.40 15.79 0.45
C GLY A 216 8.91 15.40 -0.94
N VAL A 217 8.06 16.22 -1.55
CA VAL A 217 7.55 15.96 -2.90
C VAL A 217 8.69 15.84 -3.89
N GLY A 218 8.80 14.69 -4.56
CA GLY A 218 9.76 14.42 -5.61
C GLY A 218 9.13 13.66 -6.77
N ARG A 219 9.95 13.21 -7.71
CA ARG A 219 9.59 12.23 -8.74
C ARG A 219 10.66 11.15 -8.74
N HIS A 220 10.27 9.89 -8.65
CA HIS A 220 11.21 8.78 -8.74
C HIS A 220 11.72 8.66 -10.18
N LEU A 221 12.94 8.15 -10.33
CA LEU A 221 13.42 7.70 -11.64
C LEU A 221 12.69 6.39 -12.02
N LEU A 222 12.57 5.48 -11.06
CA LEU A 222 11.93 4.17 -11.22
C LEU A 222 10.41 4.33 -11.25
N GLY A 223 9.78 3.79 -12.28
CA GLY A 223 8.33 3.93 -12.54
C GLY A 223 7.79 5.37 -12.61
N SER A 224 8.65 6.39 -12.78
CA SER A 224 8.33 7.81 -12.98
C SER A 224 7.36 8.48 -11.98
N GLN A 225 6.93 7.82 -10.91
CA GLN A 225 5.91 8.33 -9.99
C GLN A 225 6.35 9.59 -9.22
N ILE A 226 5.46 10.60 -9.15
CA ILE A 226 5.55 11.71 -8.20
C ILE A 226 5.32 11.13 -6.80
N PHE A 227 6.27 11.28 -5.87
CA PHE A 227 6.21 10.71 -4.53
C PHE A 227 6.19 11.76 -3.43
N ASP A 228 5.84 11.35 -2.22
CA ASP A 228 5.77 12.16 -1.01
C ASP A 228 5.71 11.27 0.26
N TYR A 229 6.76 11.25 1.09
CA TYR A 229 6.87 10.30 2.21
C TYR A 229 6.64 10.93 3.60
N TRP A 230 5.85 10.26 4.45
CA TRP A 230 5.50 10.74 5.80
C TRP A 230 5.65 9.68 6.89
N LEU A 231 5.86 10.12 8.12
CA LEU A 231 5.69 9.29 9.32
C LEU A 231 4.24 9.30 9.80
N ASN A 232 3.67 8.10 9.98
CA ASN A 232 2.37 7.91 10.64
C ASN A 232 2.47 8.13 12.18
N PRO A 233 1.39 8.02 12.98
CA PRO A 233 1.44 8.29 14.43
C PRO A 233 2.42 7.42 15.23
N SER A 234 2.68 6.20 14.76
CA SER A 234 3.67 5.28 15.34
C SER A 234 5.09 5.59 14.87
N GLY A 235 5.21 6.34 13.78
CA GLY A 235 6.46 6.61 13.06
C GLY A 235 6.87 5.47 12.12
N ASN A 236 5.91 4.83 11.45
CA ASN A 236 6.19 4.04 10.24
C ASN A 236 6.16 4.99 9.03
N VAL A 237 7.01 4.74 8.04
CA VAL A 237 6.96 5.46 6.75
C VAL A 237 5.69 5.05 5.99
N VAL A 238 5.03 6.03 5.37
CA VAL A 238 3.91 5.87 4.45
C VAL A 238 4.22 6.71 3.21
N GLU A 239 4.14 6.11 2.03
CA GLU A 239 4.29 6.80 0.75
C GLU A 239 2.93 7.29 0.23
N HIS A 240 2.92 8.54 -0.22
CA HIS A 240 1.92 9.06 -1.15
C HIS A 240 2.55 9.14 -2.54
N TYR A 241 1.81 8.78 -3.59
CA TYR A 241 2.31 8.73 -4.98
C TYR A 241 1.38 9.42 -6.00
N SER A 242 1.72 9.53 -7.27
CA SER A 242 0.78 9.62 -8.42
C SER A 242 1.58 9.67 -9.72
N ASP A 243 0.90 9.64 -10.88
CA ASP A 243 1.53 9.98 -12.16
C ASP A 243 2.73 9.07 -12.48
N GLY A 244 2.69 7.84 -11.96
CA GLY A 244 3.65 6.78 -12.24
C GLY A 244 3.28 6.03 -13.51
N ASP A 245 4.29 5.38 -14.08
CA ASP A 245 4.17 4.63 -15.32
C ASP A 245 3.22 3.44 -15.16
N VAL A 246 2.63 3.02 -16.28
CA VAL A 246 1.65 1.95 -16.34
C VAL A 246 2.14 0.94 -17.37
N VAL A 247 2.55 -0.23 -16.91
CA VAL A 247 3.31 -1.23 -17.68
C VAL A 247 2.58 -2.57 -17.81
N ASN A 248 3.03 -3.41 -18.73
CA ASN A 248 2.58 -4.79 -18.94
C ASN A 248 3.74 -5.68 -19.44
N ASP A 249 3.50 -6.98 -19.65
CA ASP A 249 4.49 -7.99 -20.10
C ASP A 249 5.16 -7.69 -21.46
N HIS A 250 4.75 -6.65 -22.19
CA HIS A 250 5.31 -6.24 -23.48
C HIS A 250 6.01 -4.87 -23.42
N THR A 251 6.08 -4.26 -22.23
CA THR A 251 6.81 -3.01 -22.00
C THR A 251 8.29 -3.33 -21.73
N PRO A 252 9.23 -2.93 -22.62
CA PRO A 252 10.66 -3.15 -22.36
C PRO A 252 11.15 -2.28 -21.21
N ALA A 253 12.05 -2.81 -20.38
CA ALA A 253 12.79 -2.02 -19.41
C ALA A 253 13.73 -1.02 -20.13
N PRO A 254 13.89 0.21 -19.61
CA PRO A 254 14.67 1.29 -20.23
C PRO A 254 16.19 1.15 -20.08
#